data_AF-A0A1L7WAS0-F1
#
_entry.id   AF-A0A1L7WAS0-F1
#
_cell.length_a   1.000
_cell.length_b   1.000
_cell.length_c   1.000
_cell.angle_alpha   90.00
_cell.angle_beta   90.00
_cell.angle_gamma   90.00
#
_symmetry.space_group_name_H-M   'P 1'
#
loop_
_entity.id
_entity.type
_entity.pdbx_description
1 polymer ?
#
loop_
_entity_poly.entity_id
_entity_poly.type
_entity_poly.pdbx_seq_one_letter_code
_entity_poly.pdbx_strand_id
1 'polypeptide(L)'
;MSDTKSNQTRKPEGGVSHLTSAEHQERAYNGLSDDERFWVKRAMEYAIREEYWDAISAFASDLNRSSGTPVFTIYQTLLRYIESPEKFEEGLLGFFKIERR
;
A
#
# COMPACT_ATOMS: atom_id res chain seq x y z
N MET A 1 -48.95 -28.52 22.28
CA MET A 1 -48.98 -27.40 21.31
C MET A 1 -48.41 -26.17 22.00
N SER A 2 -47.61 -25.40 21.26
CA SER A 2 -46.94 -24.14 21.60
C SER A 2 -45.51 -24.25 22.13
N ASP A 3 -44.60 -24.16 21.16
CA ASP A 3 -43.17 -23.87 21.27
C ASP A 3 -42.88 -22.60 22.06
N THR A 4 -41.73 -22.53 22.75
CA THR A 4 -40.88 -21.34 22.67
C THR A 4 -39.41 -21.69 22.91
N LYS A 5 -38.61 -21.52 21.86
CA LYS A 5 -37.14 -21.55 21.85
C LYS A 5 -36.60 -20.46 22.77
N SER A 6 -35.76 -20.81 23.74
CA SER A 6 -35.00 -19.83 24.51
C SER A 6 -33.65 -19.59 23.83
N ASN A 7 -33.43 -18.33 23.48
CA ASN A 7 -32.34 -17.80 22.69
C ASN A 7 -30.97 -18.09 23.30
N GLN A 8 -30.12 -18.78 22.55
CA GLN A 8 -28.69 -18.82 22.79
C GLN A 8 -28.10 -17.49 22.28
N THR A 9 -27.93 -16.51 23.16
CA THR A 9 -27.21 -15.28 22.86
C THR A 9 -25.73 -15.62 22.68
N ARG A 10 -25.32 -15.88 21.44
CA ARG A 10 -23.90 -15.86 21.06
C ARG A 10 -23.48 -14.39 20.94
N LYS A 11 -22.62 -13.95 21.84
CA LYS A 11 -21.80 -12.74 21.63
C LYS A 11 -20.92 -13.02 20.39
N PRO A 12 -20.82 -12.11 19.40
CA PRO A 12 -19.75 -12.21 18.44
C PRO A 12 -18.44 -11.84 19.16
N GLU A 13 -17.72 -12.87 19.60
CA GLU A 13 -16.29 -12.78 19.88
C GLU A 13 -15.55 -12.65 18.54
N GLY A 14 -14.60 -11.72 18.49
CA GLY A 14 -13.71 -11.55 17.34
C GLY A 14 -13.95 -10.26 16.58
N GLY A 15 -13.56 -9.13 17.18
CA GLY A 15 -13.31 -7.90 16.44
C GLY A 15 -12.17 -8.13 15.45
N VAL A 16 -12.49 -8.60 14.26
CA VAL A 16 -11.63 -8.46 13.09
C VAL A 16 -11.51 -6.96 12.88
N SER A 17 -10.35 -6.36 13.14
CA SER A 17 -10.14 -4.96 12.83
C SER A 17 -10.25 -4.81 11.31
N HIS A 18 -11.43 -4.43 10.82
CA HIS A 18 -11.60 -3.98 9.45
C HIS A 18 -10.95 -2.61 9.34
N LEU A 19 -9.62 -2.61 9.21
CA LEU A 19 -8.91 -1.42 8.81
C LEU A 19 -9.37 -1.06 7.39
N THR A 20 -9.68 0.21 7.19
CA THR A 20 -9.92 0.80 5.87
C THR A 20 -8.66 0.73 5.01
N SER A 21 -8.81 0.90 3.69
CA SER A 21 -7.67 1.03 2.76
C SER A 21 -6.65 2.06 3.27
N ALA A 22 -7.15 3.22 3.70
CA ALA A 22 -6.34 4.31 4.24
C ALA A 22 -5.55 3.90 5.50
N GLU A 23 -6.18 3.25 6.47
CA GLU A 23 -5.47 2.82 7.70
C GLU A 23 -4.43 1.73 7.43
N HIS A 24 -4.69 0.85 6.46
CA HIS A 24 -3.71 -0.14 6.02
C HIS A 24 -2.50 0.49 5.33
N GLN A 25 -2.72 1.54 4.54
CA GLN A 25 -1.66 2.30 3.89
C GLN A 25 -0.88 3.14 4.90
N GLU A 26 -1.55 3.83 5.82
CA GLU A 26 -0.90 4.59 6.90
C GLU A 26 0.01 3.70 7.75
N ARG A 27 -0.47 2.51 8.15
CA ARG A 27 0.35 1.55 8.90
C ARG A 27 1.55 1.07 8.09
N ALA A 28 1.38 0.84 6.79
CA ALA A 28 2.49 0.45 5.92
C ALA A 28 3.53 1.57 5.79
N TYR A 29 3.06 2.80 5.59
CA TYR A 29 3.88 4.00 5.50
C TYR A 29 4.69 4.26 6.78
N ASN A 30 4.06 4.11 7.95
CA ASN A 30 4.72 4.26 9.24
C ASN A 30 5.77 3.16 9.51
N GLY A 31 5.68 2.01 8.83
CA GLY A 31 6.65 0.93 8.91
C GLY A 31 7.88 1.09 8.01
N LEU A 32 7.96 2.18 7.24
CA LEU A 32 9.08 2.48 6.36
C LEU A 32 10.26 3.11 7.13
N SER A 33 11.46 3.06 6.55
CA SER A 33 12.61 3.89 6.96
C SER A 33 12.41 5.34 6.51
N ASP A 34 13.29 6.24 6.95
CA ASP A 34 13.25 7.64 6.51
C ASP A 34 13.50 7.78 5.01
N ASP A 35 14.46 7.04 4.46
CA ASP A 35 14.77 7.05 3.03
C ASP A 35 13.59 6.51 2.19
N GLU A 36 13.01 5.39 2.60
CA GLU A 36 11.84 4.81 1.92
C GLU A 36 10.64 5.77 1.96
N ARG A 37 10.38 6.41 3.12
CA ARG A 37 9.35 7.46 3.24
C ARG A 37 9.62 8.63 2.32
N PHE A 38 10.88 9.05 2.20
CA PHE A 38 11.29 10.13 1.31
C PHE A 38 11.02 9.78 -0.16
N TRP A 39 11.41 8.57 -0.60
CA TRP A 39 11.15 8.11 -1.97
C TRP A 39 9.66 8.02 -2.28
N VAL A 40 8.85 7.50 -1.35
CA VAL A 40 7.39 7.45 -1.50
C VAL A 40 6.81 8.86 -1.63
N LYS A 41 7.17 9.79 -0.73
CA LYS A 41 6.67 11.18 -0.80
C LYS A 41 7.02 11.83 -2.14
N ARG A 42 8.27 11.71 -2.57
CA ARG A 42 8.73 12.29 -3.83
C ARG A 42 8.00 11.70 -5.03
N ALA A 43 7.77 10.39 -5.08
CA ALA A 43 6.98 9.77 -6.14
C ALA A 43 5.52 10.25 -6.12
N MET A 44 4.93 10.40 -4.94
CA MET A 44 3.56 10.88 -4.77
C MET A 44 3.37 12.34 -5.21
N GLU A 45 4.39 13.20 -5.11
CA GLU A 45 4.31 14.58 -5.63
C GLU A 45 4.01 14.63 -7.14
N TYR A 46 4.56 13.69 -7.92
CA TYR A 46 4.24 13.51 -9.33
C TYR A 46 2.88 12.85 -9.53
N ALA A 47 2.58 11.79 -8.77
CA ALA A 47 1.32 11.05 -8.92
C ALA A 47 0.08 11.90 -8.61
N ILE A 48 0.15 12.81 -7.63
CA ILE A 48 -0.93 13.76 -7.31
C ILE A 48 -1.23 14.70 -8.50
N ARG A 49 -0.25 14.93 -9.39
CA ARG A 49 -0.42 15.68 -10.64
C ARG A 49 -0.76 14.79 -11.84
N GLU A 50 -1.04 13.51 -11.58
CA GLU A 50 -1.29 12.47 -12.58
C GLU A 50 -0.09 12.19 -13.51
N GLU A 51 1.12 12.60 -13.11
CA GLU A 51 2.38 12.40 -13.83
C GLU A 51 2.98 11.00 -13.49
N TYR A 52 2.22 9.93 -13.69
CA TYR A 52 2.60 8.59 -13.19
C TYR A 52 3.89 8.02 -13.78
N TRP A 53 4.23 8.34 -15.03
CA TRP A 53 5.50 7.91 -15.62
C TRP A 53 6.70 8.55 -14.92
N ASP A 54 6.59 9.82 -14.58
CA ASP A 54 7.63 10.54 -13.83
C ASP A 54 7.70 10.05 -12.38
N ALA A 55 6.54 9.75 -11.77
CA ALA A 55 6.45 9.15 -10.45
C ALA A 55 7.19 7.80 -10.38
N ILE A 56 6.93 6.90 -11.33
CA ILE A 56 7.59 5.59 -11.42
C ILE A 56 9.08 5.77 -11.69
N SER A 57 9.46 6.68 -12.60
CA SER A 57 10.86 6.93 -12.94
C SER A 57 11.66 7.46 -11.75
N ALA A 58 11.09 8.40 -10.99
CA ALA A 58 11.69 8.95 -9.78
C ALA A 58 11.91 7.86 -8.73
N PHE A 59 10.87 7.08 -8.43
CA PHE A 59 10.95 5.98 -7.46
C PHE A 59 11.93 4.90 -7.90
N ALA A 60 11.91 4.51 -9.17
CA ALA A 60 12.81 3.50 -9.70
C ALA A 60 14.27 3.93 -9.66
N SER A 61 14.55 5.21 -9.93
CA SER A 61 15.91 5.76 -9.84
C SER A 61 16.43 5.74 -8.41
N ASP A 62 15.60 6.17 -7.45
CA ASP A 62 15.96 6.21 -6.03
C ASP A 62 16.23 4.79 -5.49
N LEU A 63 15.33 3.85 -5.79
CA LEU A 63 15.45 2.48 -5.31
C LEU A 63 16.61 1.74 -5.98
N ASN A 64 16.76 1.83 -7.31
CA ASN A 64 17.87 1.18 -8.02
C ASN A 64 19.23 1.65 -7.49
N ARG A 65 19.37 2.94 -7.17
CA ARG A 65 20.60 3.48 -6.60
C ARG A 65 20.89 2.95 -5.19
N SER A 66 19.85 2.68 -4.39
CA SER A 66 20.02 2.25 -3.00
C SER A 66 20.17 0.74 -2.83
N SER A 67 19.38 -0.06 -3.56
CA SER A 67 19.28 -1.52 -3.36
C SER A 67 19.76 -2.33 -4.56
N GLY A 68 20.01 -1.69 -5.71
CA GLY A 68 20.30 -2.40 -6.95
C GLY A 68 19.07 -3.08 -7.56
N THR A 69 17.86 -2.84 -7.04
CA THR A 69 16.62 -3.42 -7.57
C THR A 69 16.51 -3.09 -9.06
N PRO A 70 16.29 -4.09 -9.95
CA PRO A 70 16.19 -3.85 -11.37
C PRO A 70 15.07 -2.88 -11.71
N VAL A 71 15.39 -1.81 -12.43
CA VAL A 71 14.44 -0.77 -12.85
C VAL A 71 13.22 -1.38 -13.52
N PHE A 72 13.42 -2.35 -14.43
CA PHE A 72 12.35 -3.03 -15.14
C PHE A 72 11.29 -3.66 -14.21
N THR A 73 11.71 -4.30 -13.11
CA THR A 73 10.81 -4.90 -12.11
C THR A 73 9.92 -3.83 -11.46
N ILE A 74 10.50 -2.67 -11.16
CA ILE A 74 9.79 -1.55 -10.53
C ILE A 74 8.69 -1.03 -11.46
N TYR A 75 9.01 -0.81 -12.74
CA TYR A 75 8.02 -0.40 -13.74
C TYR A 75 6.89 -1.42 -13.90
N GLN A 76 7.23 -2.71 -14.05
CA GLN A 76 6.21 -3.75 -14.23
C GLN A 76 5.22 -3.85 -13.07
N THR A 77 5.69 -3.63 -11.85
CA THR A 77 4.84 -3.62 -10.66
C THR A 77 3.97 -2.37 -10.61
N LEU A 78 4.56 -1.19 -10.71
CA LEU A 78 3.85 0.07 -10.46
C LEU A 78 2.90 0.49 -11.59
N LEU A 79 3.14 0.05 -12.84
CA LEU A 79 2.22 0.33 -13.95
C LEU A 79 0.80 -0.23 -13.74
N ARG A 80 0.63 -1.20 -12.83
CA ARG A 80 -0.69 -1.77 -12.50
C ARG A 80 -1.52 -0.88 -11.57
N TYR A 81 -0.94 0.20 -11.05
CA TYR A 81 -1.49 1.02 -9.99
C TYR A 81 -1.72 2.49 -10.40
N ILE A 82 -1.62 2.81 -11.69
CA ILE A 82 -1.73 4.18 -12.21
C ILE A 82 -3.18 4.69 -12.38
N GLU A 83 -4.15 4.02 -11.76
CA GLU A 83 -5.58 4.35 -11.88
C GLU A 83 -5.93 5.63 -11.10
N SER A 84 -5.29 5.84 -9.94
CA SER A 84 -5.49 7.01 -9.09
C SER A 84 -4.27 7.21 -8.17
N PRO A 85 -4.08 8.39 -7.54
CA PRO A 85 -3.00 8.60 -6.59
C PRO A 85 -3.06 7.63 -5.41
N GLU A 86 -4.26 7.34 -4.89
CA GLU A 86 -4.44 6.37 -3.79
C GLU A 86 -4.04 4.95 -4.21
N LYS A 87 -4.37 4.54 -5.44
CA LYS A 87 -3.94 3.24 -5.96
C LYS A 87 -2.43 3.21 -6.17
N PHE A 88 -1.86 4.29 -6.66
CA PHE A 88 -0.43 4.40 -6.85
C PHE A 88 0.33 4.31 -5.53
N GLU A 89 -0.15 4.98 -4.47
CA GLU A 89 0.38 4.86 -3.11
C GLU A 89 0.30 3.42 -2.59
N GLU A 90 -0.83 2.72 -2.80
CA GLU A 90 -0.96 1.30 -2.49
C GLU A 90 0.14 0.46 -3.17
N GLY A 91 0.43 0.74 -4.44
CA GLY A 91 1.49 0.07 -5.21
C GLY A 91 2.88 0.33 -4.65
N LEU A 92 3.21 1.59 -4.34
CA LEU A 92 4.49 1.98 -3.73
C LEU A 92 4.70 1.28 -2.38
N LEU A 93 3.69 1.31 -1.51
CA LEU A 93 3.75 0.69 -0.18
C LEU A 93 3.77 -0.84 -0.25
N GLY A 94 3.06 -1.41 -1.23
CA GLY A 94 3.07 -2.84 -1.51
C GLY A 94 4.45 -3.34 -1.96
N PHE A 95 5.20 -2.52 -2.70
CA PHE A 95 6.54 -2.84 -3.16
C PHE A 95 7.48 -3.21 -1.99
N PHE A 96 7.54 -2.35 -0.96
CA PHE A 96 8.39 -2.59 0.21
C PHE A 96 7.94 -3.76 1.08
N LYS A 97 6.66 -4.14 1.03
CA LYS A 97 6.18 -5.35 1.73
C LYS A 97 6.64 -6.64 1.06
N ILE A 98 6.84 -6.64 -0.25
CA ILE A 98 7.30 -7.81 -1.02
C ILE A 98 8.80 -8.02 -0.80
N GLU A 99 9.61 -6.96 -0.88
CA GLU A 99 11.08 -7.03 -0.72
C GLU A 99 11.56 -7.43 0.69
N ARG A 100 10.68 -7.35 1.70
CA ARG A 100 10.99 -7.72 3.09
C ARG A 100 10.66 -9.18 3.43
N ARG A 101 10.20 -9.99 2.47
CA ARG A 101 9.93 -11.43 2.65
C ARG A 101 11.12 -12.26 2.17
#